data_AF-A0A1M6K226-F1
#
_entry.id   AF-A0A1M6K226-F1
#
_cell.length_a   1.000
_cell.length_b   1.000
_cell.length_c   1.000
_cell.angle_alpha   90.00
_cell.angle_beta   90.00
_cell.angle_gamma   90.00
#
_symmetry.space_group_name_H-M   'P 1'
#
loop_
_entity.id
_entity.type
_entity.pdbx_description
1 polymer ?
#
loop_
_entity_poly.entity_id
_entity_poly.type
_entity_poly.pdbx_seq_one_letter_code
_entity_poly.pdbx_strand_id
1 'polypeptide(L)'
;MKKIIFTYLSIICLFSCSQNDSEEQLNFINIQLDLDQVEEYSDAYDYTDFRVAVYGSKEDYFSEVNAVFSGSIDASGKISISENLEEKSYYVDIYTEDKVLSNWQVTDLDVDTSNIIKFYTANTNEFYSAVYMKDNRRLVGNWSFLSYEHINNDNEERTDKVFLSINKEFTATSYETYEGIAYQLHFKLQENGYLELVTIEPNPDNYPVYQTNSEGLVVQIDQDGLLYFSNYSGDNVVYVGN
;
A
#
# COMPACT_ATOMS: atom_id res chain seq x y z
N MET A 1 -10.33 62.55 62.28
CA MET A 1 -10.85 61.26 61.78
C MET A 1 -11.18 61.40 60.31
N LYS A 2 -10.46 60.65 59.44
CA LYS A 2 -10.67 60.34 58.00
C LYS A 2 -9.31 59.76 57.52
N LYS A 3 -9.02 58.48 57.73
CA LYS A 3 -9.23 57.30 56.85
C LYS A 3 -8.63 57.42 55.44
N ILE A 4 -7.66 56.52 55.18
CA ILE A 4 -7.26 55.90 53.88
C ILE A 4 -6.49 56.93 52.99
N ILE A 5 -5.41 56.68 52.24
CA ILE A 5 -5.03 55.67 51.22
C ILE A 5 -3.49 55.87 51.03
N PHE A 6 -2.58 54.90 51.00
CA PHE A 6 -2.18 54.09 49.83
C PHE A 6 -1.03 53.16 50.27
N THR A 7 -1.35 52.04 50.92
CA THR A 7 -0.43 50.90 51.03
C THR A 7 -0.85 49.89 49.97
N TYR A 8 -0.54 50.18 48.71
CA TYR A 8 -0.80 49.30 47.55
C TYR A 8 0.45 49.26 46.64
N LEU A 9 1.63 49.04 47.22
CA LEU A 9 2.85 48.81 46.45
C LEU A 9 3.64 47.59 46.95
N SER A 10 2.94 46.56 47.41
CA SER A 10 3.58 45.33 47.91
C SER A 10 2.82 44.04 47.56
N ILE A 11 1.87 44.10 46.61
CA ILE A 11 1.17 42.92 46.08
C ILE A 11 1.13 43.02 44.54
N ILE A 12 2.30 43.05 43.90
CA ILE A 12 2.44 42.77 42.45
C ILE A 12 3.55 41.72 42.22
N CYS A 13 3.92 40.94 43.24
CA CYS A 13 4.92 39.86 43.10
C CYS A 13 4.35 38.45 43.31
N LEU A 14 3.04 38.22 43.15
CA LEU A 14 2.45 36.88 43.30
C LEU A 14 1.47 36.47 42.19
N PHE A 15 1.55 37.10 41.00
CA PHE A 15 0.93 36.59 39.77
C PHE A 15 1.94 36.25 38.69
N SER A 16 3.12 35.77 39.07
CA SER A 16 3.75 34.71 38.26
C SER A 16 3.05 33.40 38.61
N CYS A 17 1.77 33.30 38.25
CA CYS A 17 1.28 32.01 37.78
C CYS A 17 2.18 31.70 36.60
N SER A 18 3.12 30.78 36.79
CA SER A 18 3.66 30.01 35.69
C SER A 18 2.45 29.37 35.02
N GLN A 19 1.92 30.02 33.99
CA GLN A 19 1.33 29.28 32.91
C GLN A 19 2.48 28.45 32.37
N ASN A 20 2.63 27.24 32.90
CA ASN A 20 2.86 26.11 32.04
C ASN A 20 1.64 26.09 31.13
N ASP A 21 1.66 26.93 30.10
CA ASP A 21 1.06 26.53 28.84
C ASP A 21 1.94 25.33 28.47
N SER A 22 1.53 24.14 28.92
CA SER A 22 2.04 22.91 28.36
C SER A 22 1.76 23.09 26.87
N GLU A 23 2.81 23.33 26.07
CA GLU A 23 2.72 23.24 24.62
C GLU A 23 1.86 22.01 24.34
N GLU A 24 0.72 22.20 23.68
CA GLU A 24 -0.09 21.08 23.23
C GLU A 24 0.88 20.17 22.50
N GLN A 25 1.14 18.98 23.06
CA GLN A 25 1.94 17.98 22.38
C GLN A 25 1.14 17.58 21.15
N LEU A 26 1.45 18.23 20.04
CA LEU A 26 0.90 17.88 18.75
C LEU A 26 1.49 16.51 18.40
N ASN A 27 0.62 15.60 17.95
CA ASN A 27 1.05 14.32 17.42
C ASN A 27 1.59 14.58 16.01
N PHE A 28 2.79 14.08 15.70
CA PHE A 28 3.42 14.26 14.40
C PHE A 28 3.71 12.93 13.71
N ILE A 29 3.49 12.89 12.40
CA ILE A 29 4.07 11.89 11.50
C ILE A 29 5.09 12.62 10.63
N ASN A 30 6.38 12.30 10.81
CA ASN A 30 7.48 12.86 10.04
C ASN A 30 8.07 11.75 9.16
N ILE A 31 8.03 11.95 7.84
CA ILE A 31 8.47 10.97 6.85
C ILE A 31 9.54 11.58 5.97
N GLN A 32 10.60 10.82 5.74
CA GLN A 32 11.59 11.11 4.72
C GLN A 32 11.62 9.96 3.72
N LEU A 33 11.48 10.27 2.43
CA LEU A 33 11.59 9.27 1.38
C LEU A 33 13.04 8.89 1.12
N ASP A 34 13.22 7.60 0.91
CA ASP A 34 14.45 6.97 0.45
C ASP A 34 14.17 6.27 -0.88
N LEU A 35 14.90 6.68 -1.93
CA LEU A 35 14.74 6.17 -3.29
C LEU A 35 15.85 5.20 -3.71
N ASP A 36 16.74 4.81 -2.79
CA ASP A 36 17.91 3.97 -3.10
C ASP A 36 17.52 2.59 -3.65
N GLN A 37 16.28 2.11 -3.37
CA GLN A 37 15.78 0.83 -3.88
C GLN A 37 15.15 0.91 -5.27
N VAL A 38 14.96 2.11 -5.81
CA VAL A 38 14.27 2.37 -7.09
C VAL A 38 15.09 3.33 -7.96
N GLU A 39 16.42 3.30 -7.86
CA GLU A 39 17.34 4.17 -8.61
C GLU A 39 17.11 4.13 -10.14
N GLU A 40 16.65 3.01 -10.68
CA GLU A 40 16.31 2.86 -12.11
C GLU A 40 15.19 3.79 -12.58
N TYR A 41 14.41 4.33 -11.64
CA TYR A 41 13.32 5.27 -11.88
C TYR A 41 13.71 6.73 -11.62
N SER A 42 14.99 7.03 -11.32
CA SER A 42 15.46 8.37 -10.95
C SER A 42 15.31 9.44 -12.04
N ASP A 43 15.27 9.05 -13.32
CA ASP A 43 15.01 9.98 -14.44
C ASP A 43 13.50 10.22 -14.66
N ALA A 44 12.63 9.38 -14.08
CA ALA A 44 11.19 9.40 -14.32
C ALA A 44 10.39 10.09 -13.21
N TYR A 45 10.89 10.08 -11.97
CA TYR A 45 10.22 10.66 -10.81
C TYR A 45 11.15 11.49 -9.95
N ASP A 46 10.65 12.65 -9.51
CA ASP A 46 11.22 13.48 -8.47
C ASP A 46 10.41 13.34 -7.16
N TYR A 47 10.95 13.83 -6.04
CA TYR A 47 10.26 13.77 -4.75
C TYR A 47 8.86 14.41 -4.75
N THR A 48 8.63 15.44 -5.56
CA THR A 48 7.34 16.14 -5.62
C THR A 48 6.23 15.36 -6.33
N ASP A 49 6.57 14.26 -7.00
CA ASP A 49 5.61 13.37 -7.65
C ASP A 49 4.91 12.43 -6.65
N PHE A 50 5.44 12.33 -5.43
CA PHE A 50 4.91 11.45 -4.39
C PHE A 50 3.80 12.13 -3.59
N ARG A 51 2.66 11.44 -3.55
CA ARG A 51 1.50 11.74 -2.71
C ARG A 51 1.56 10.92 -1.43
N VAL A 52 0.94 11.45 -0.37
CA VAL A 52 0.81 10.77 0.91
C VAL A 52 -0.65 10.75 1.33
N ALA A 53 -1.15 9.59 1.74
CA ALA A 53 -2.44 9.43 2.38
C ALA A 53 -2.28 8.66 3.69
N VAL A 54 -3.00 9.08 4.73
CA VAL A 54 -2.95 8.44 6.05
C VAL A 54 -4.34 7.91 6.40
N TYR A 55 -4.41 6.67 6.87
CA TYR A 55 -5.65 5.98 7.17
C TYR A 55 -5.66 5.49 8.62
N GLY A 56 -6.82 5.60 9.26
CA GLY A 56 -7.03 5.14 10.63
C GLY A 56 -7.30 3.65 10.75
N SER A 57 -7.60 2.96 9.64
CA SER A 57 -7.92 1.54 9.62
C SER A 57 -7.27 0.82 8.42
N LYS A 58 -7.10 -0.49 8.55
CA LYS A 58 -6.53 -1.35 7.49
C LYS A 58 -7.47 -1.46 6.28
N GLU A 59 -8.76 -1.53 6.52
CA GLU A 59 -9.79 -1.61 5.49
C GLU A 59 -9.79 -0.35 4.61
N ASP A 60 -9.79 0.83 5.24
CA ASP A 60 -9.70 2.11 4.54
C ASP A 60 -8.38 2.23 3.75
N TYR A 61 -7.26 1.74 4.30
CA TYR A 61 -5.97 1.73 3.61
C TYR A 61 -5.96 0.86 2.34
N PHE A 62 -6.57 -0.33 2.39
CA PHE A 62 -6.63 -1.23 1.22
C PHE A 62 -7.63 -0.78 0.16
N SER A 63 -8.75 -0.20 0.58
CA SER A 63 -9.76 0.37 -0.33
C SER A 63 -9.45 1.81 -0.77
N GLU A 64 -8.44 2.43 -0.15
CA GLU A 64 -7.99 3.81 -0.41
C GLU A 64 -9.09 4.88 -0.17
N VAL A 65 -9.97 4.65 0.81
CA VAL A 65 -11.09 5.55 1.14
C VAL A 65 -10.92 6.18 2.51
N ASN A 66 -11.66 7.25 2.81
CA ASN A 66 -11.74 7.88 4.13
C ASN A 66 -10.37 8.23 4.77
N ALA A 67 -9.41 8.71 3.96
CA ALA A 67 -8.14 9.17 4.48
C ALA A 67 -8.34 10.28 5.53
N VAL A 68 -7.65 10.17 6.67
CA VAL A 68 -7.67 11.20 7.72
C VAL A 68 -6.77 12.39 7.35
N PHE A 69 -5.83 12.17 6.44
CA PHE A 69 -4.95 13.17 5.87
C PHE A 69 -4.59 12.81 4.43
N SER A 70 -4.41 13.81 3.58
CA SER A 70 -3.85 13.67 2.25
C SER A 70 -2.95 14.86 1.92
N GLY A 71 -1.80 14.62 1.32
CA GLY A 71 -0.79 15.63 1.04
C GLY A 71 0.25 15.19 0.02
N SER A 72 1.38 15.88 -0.01
CA SER A 72 2.48 15.59 -0.95
C SER A 72 3.83 15.78 -0.26
N ILE A 73 4.80 15.00 -0.72
CA ILE A 73 6.19 15.13 -0.30
C ILE A 73 6.77 16.42 -0.87
N ASP A 74 7.58 17.11 -0.07
CA ASP A 74 8.26 18.33 -0.52
C ASP A 74 9.48 18.02 -1.41
N ALA A 75 10.07 19.06 -2.01
CA ALA A 75 11.23 18.90 -2.88
C ALA A 75 12.50 18.39 -2.16
N SER A 76 12.50 18.33 -0.83
CA SER A 76 13.59 17.75 -0.03
C SER A 76 13.37 16.27 0.31
N GLY A 77 12.27 15.68 -0.19
CA GLY A 77 11.90 14.29 0.09
C GLY A 77 11.24 14.13 1.45
N LYS A 78 10.66 15.18 2.04
CA LYS A 78 10.12 15.16 3.41
C LYS A 78 8.67 15.61 3.50
N ILE A 79 8.00 15.16 4.56
CA ILE A 79 6.71 15.70 5.01
C ILE A 79 6.59 15.58 6.53
N SER A 80 5.96 16.59 7.15
CA SER A 80 5.53 16.58 8.55
C SER A 80 4.03 16.79 8.62
N ILE A 81 3.32 15.86 9.27
CA ILE A 81 1.86 15.85 9.37
C ILE A 81 1.52 15.99 10.86
N SER A 82 0.72 16.99 11.23
CA SER A 82 0.34 17.23 12.63
C SER A 82 -1.15 17.49 12.85
N GLU A 83 -1.89 17.76 11.78
CA GLU A 83 -3.30 18.13 11.87
C GLU A 83 -4.18 16.90 12.05
N ASN A 84 -5.11 16.96 13.00
CA ASN A 84 -6.13 15.94 13.24
C ASN A 84 -5.60 14.53 13.59
N LEU A 85 -4.40 14.44 14.17
CA LEU A 85 -3.80 13.17 14.59
C LEU A 85 -4.07 12.87 16.08
N GLU A 86 -4.64 11.69 16.33
CA GLU A 86 -4.83 11.10 17.66
C GLU A 86 -3.62 10.21 18.01
N GLU A 87 -3.38 9.95 19.29
CA GLU A 87 -2.32 9.03 19.73
C GLU A 87 -2.71 7.56 19.47
N LYS A 88 -2.44 7.06 18.25
CA LYS A 88 -2.70 5.67 17.82
C LYS A 88 -1.82 5.21 16.65
N SER A 89 -1.93 3.96 16.23
CA SER A 89 -1.24 3.53 15.00
C SER A 89 -2.04 3.93 13.75
N TYR A 90 -1.34 4.37 12.71
CA TYR A 90 -1.91 4.74 11.41
C TYR A 90 -1.27 3.93 10.28
N TYR A 91 -2.01 3.74 9.19
CA TYR A 91 -1.52 3.17 7.95
C TYR A 91 -1.17 4.30 6.99
N VAL A 92 0.07 4.34 6.52
CA VAL A 92 0.57 5.40 5.64
C VAL A 92 0.80 4.84 4.24
N ASP A 93 0.15 5.45 3.27
CA ASP A 93 0.30 5.18 1.85
C ASP A 93 1.08 6.31 1.19
N ILE A 94 2.20 5.98 0.58
CA ILE A 94 3.02 6.91 -0.19
C ILE A 94 3.13 6.34 -1.60
N TYR A 95 2.77 7.14 -2.60
CA TYR A 95 2.65 6.64 -3.97
C TYR A 95 2.84 7.75 -5.01
N THR A 96 3.26 7.37 -6.21
CA THR A 96 3.15 8.22 -7.42
C THR A 96 1.73 8.16 -7.98
N GLU A 97 1.25 9.22 -8.64
CA GLU A 97 -0.14 9.28 -9.14
C GLU A 97 -0.50 8.15 -10.13
N ASP A 98 0.49 7.71 -10.92
CA ASP A 98 0.36 6.56 -11.83
C ASP A 98 0.41 5.19 -11.12
N LYS A 99 0.63 5.19 -9.80
CA LYS A 99 0.71 4.02 -8.92
C LYS A 99 1.82 3.04 -9.32
N VAL A 100 2.85 3.49 -10.02
CA VAL A 100 4.03 2.67 -10.31
C VAL A 100 4.87 2.48 -9.05
N LEU A 101 5.25 3.57 -8.38
CA LEU A 101 6.05 3.53 -7.17
C LEU A 101 5.17 3.71 -5.93
N SER A 102 5.40 2.90 -4.89
CA SER A 102 4.81 3.08 -3.57
C SER A 102 5.66 2.48 -2.45
N ASN A 103 5.30 2.75 -1.19
CA ASN A 103 5.93 2.10 -0.03
C ASN A 103 5.33 0.72 0.29
N TRP A 104 4.42 0.21 -0.54
CA TRP A 104 3.66 -1.02 -0.29
C TRP A 104 4.32 -2.26 -0.91
N GLN A 105 4.28 -3.38 -0.19
CA GLN A 105 4.77 -4.71 -0.61
C GLN A 105 3.93 -5.86 -0.04
N VAL A 106 4.10 -7.06 -0.60
CA VAL A 106 3.33 -8.28 -0.24
C VAL A 106 3.41 -8.63 1.24
N THR A 107 4.58 -8.49 1.83
CA THR A 107 4.80 -8.80 3.25
C THR A 107 4.04 -7.85 4.19
N ASP A 108 3.45 -6.77 3.70
CA ASP A 108 2.74 -5.79 4.52
C ASP A 108 1.30 -6.20 4.85
N LEU A 109 0.82 -7.30 4.25
CA LEU A 109 -0.54 -7.79 4.44
C LEU A 109 -0.77 -8.35 5.83
N ASP A 110 0.22 -9.03 6.40
CA ASP A 110 0.09 -9.77 7.66
C ASP A 110 1.00 -9.21 8.77
N VAL A 111 1.78 -8.16 8.45
CA VAL A 111 2.69 -7.52 9.40
C VAL A 111 2.23 -6.09 9.67
N ASP A 112 1.68 -5.87 10.87
CA ASP A 112 1.31 -4.56 11.46
C ASP A 112 2.49 -3.57 11.62
N THR A 113 3.59 -3.69 10.85
CA THR A 113 4.80 -2.88 11.07
C THR A 113 5.36 -2.20 9.84
N SER A 114 5.10 -2.69 8.63
CA SER A 114 5.82 -2.19 7.44
C SER A 114 5.21 -0.92 6.83
N ASN A 115 3.88 -0.76 6.90
CA ASN A 115 3.19 0.50 6.57
C ASN A 115 2.59 1.21 7.79
N ILE A 116 2.88 0.68 8.99
CA ILE A 116 2.41 1.26 10.24
C ILE A 116 3.51 2.12 10.83
N ILE A 117 3.34 3.44 10.68
CA ILE A 117 4.18 4.40 11.39
C ILE A 117 3.60 4.57 12.79
N LYS A 118 4.31 4.05 13.80
CA LYS A 118 3.94 4.17 15.22
C LYS A 118 4.50 5.46 15.81
N PHE A 119 3.70 6.13 16.64
CA PHE A 119 4.18 7.27 17.42
C PHE A 119 5.28 6.85 18.39
N TYR A 120 6.34 7.65 18.46
CA TYR A 120 7.26 7.65 19.59
C TYR A 120 7.02 8.94 20.37
N THR A 121 6.57 8.79 21.62
CA THR A 121 6.17 9.86 22.55
C THR A 121 7.28 10.85 22.95
N ALA A 122 8.46 10.78 22.33
CA ALA A 122 9.62 11.56 22.72
C ALA A 122 10.39 12.21 21.55
N ASN A 123 9.92 12.09 20.30
CA ASN A 123 10.66 12.64 19.18
C ASN A 123 10.29 14.11 18.97
N THR A 124 11.31 14.96 19.08
CA THR A 124 11.29 16.32 18.58
C THR A 124 10.87 16.33 17.11
N ASN A 125 10.39 17.48 16.61
CA ASN A 125 10.03 17.69 15.18
C ASN A 125 11.19 17.40 14.18
N GLU A 126 12.35 16.94 14.66
CA GLU A 126 13.57 16.71 13.88
C GLU A 126 13.77 15.24 13.48
N PHE A 127 13.10 14.27 14.11
CA PHE A 127 13.23 12.86 13.73
C PHE A 127 12.26 12.51 12.59
N TYR A 128 12.80 11.99 11.50
CA TYR A 128 12.06 11.51 10.34
C TYR A 128 12.21 10.00 10.20
N SER A 129 11.09 9.30 10.03
CA SER A 129 11.09 7.89 9.64
C SER A 129 11.46 7.79 8.17
N ALA A 130 12.56 7.10 7.86
CA ALA A 130 12.92 6.77 6.48
C ALA A 130 11.94 5.74 5.92
N VAL A 131 11.36 6.02 4.75
CA VAL A 131 10.43 5.13 4.04
C VAL A 131 11.00 4.83 2.66
N TYR A 132 11.18 3.55 2.37
CA TYR A 132 11.72 3.07 1.11
C TYR A 132 10.60 2.87 0.09
N MET A 133 10.86 3.30 -1.14
CA MET A 133 9.93 3.11 -2.26
C MET A 133 10.23 1.83 -3.03
N LYS A 134 9.20 1.26 -3.64
CA LYS A 134 9.19 0.00 -4.40
C LYS A 134 8.23 0.12 -5.59
N ASP A 135 8.34 -0.79 -6.54
CA ASP A 135 7.54 -0.81 -7.76
C ASP A 135 6.40 -1.84 -7.76
N ASN A 136 6.18 -2.57 -6.65
CA ASN A 136 5.18 -3.63 -6.54
C ASN A 136 3.75 -3.15 -6.85
N ARG A 137 3.44 -1.88 -6.58
CA ARG A 137 2.10 -1.30 -6.78
C ARG A 137 1.63 -1.39 -8.22
N ARG A 138 2.57 -1.43 -9.18
CA ARG A 138 2.29 -1.61 -10.61
C ARG A 138 1.54 -2.91 -10.92
N LEU A 139 1.57 -3.92 -10.03
CA LEU A 139 0.82 -5.17 -10.16
C LEU A 139 -0.70 -5.00 -9.96
N VAL A 140 -1.11 -3.99 -9.20
CA VAL A 140 -2.50 -3.82 -8.77
C VAL A 140 -3.32 -3.16 -9.87
N GLY A 141 -4.43 -3.78 -10.23
CA GLY A 141 -5.31 -3.27 -11.28
C GLY A 141 -6.00 -4.40 -12.03
N ASN A 142 -6.54 -4.04 -13.19
CA ASN A 142 -7.19 -4.96 -14.10
C ASN A 142 -6.31 -5.18 -15.33
N TRP A 143 -6.22 -6.44 -15.72
CA TRP A 143 -5.30 -6.94 -16.72
C TRP A 143 -6.09 -7.73 -17.76
N SER A 144 -5.99 -7.35 -19.01
CA SER A 144 -6.68 -8.03 -20.12
C SER A 144 -5.82 -9.17 -20.64
N PHE A 145 -6.41 -10.32 -20.89
CA PHE A 145 -5.69 -11.46 -21.49
C PHE A 145 -5.15 -11.07 -22.87
N LEU A 146 -3.88 -11.38 -23.13
CA LEU A 146 -3.20 -11.10 -24.39
C LEU A 146 -2.91 -12.38 -25.17
N SER A 147 -2.19 -13.33 -24.58
CA SER A 147 -1.72 -14.53 -25.28
C SER A 147 -1.26 -15.64 -24.33
N TYR A 148 -0.97 -16.81 -24.91
CA TYR A 148 -0.18 -17.87 -24.28
C TYR A 148 1.19 -17.95 -24.98
N GLU A 149 2.30 -18.00 -24.24
CA GLU A 149 3.68 -17.92 -24.79
C GLU A 149 4.54 -19.17 -24.60
N HIS A 150 4.07 -20.18 -23.88
CA HIS A 150 4.69 -21.50 -23.85
C HIS A 150 3.60 -22.54 -24.08
N ILE A 151 3.84 -23.56 -24.91
CA ILE A 151 2.87 -24.64 -25.11
C ILE A 151 3.56 -25.95 -24.74
N ASN A 152 3.27 -26.41 -23.53
CA ASN A 152 3.52 -27.80 -23.19
C ASN A 152 2.39 -28.65 -23.79
N ASN A 153 2.63 -29.28 -24.96
CA ASN A 153 1.61 -30.00 -25.74
C ASN A 153 1.04 -31.26 -25.03
N ASP A 154 1.56 -31.64 -23.86
CA ASP A 154 1.14 -32.86 -23.17
C ASP A 154 -0.12 -32.67 -22.31
N ASN A 155 -0.63 -31.43 -22.13
CA ASN A 155 -1.79 -31.14 -21.28
C ASN A 155 -2.62 -29.95 -21.81
N GLU A 156 -3.21 -30.08 -23.00
CA GLU A 156 -3.95 -29.01 -23.73
C GLU A 156 -5.32 -28.63 -23.14
N GLU A 157 -5.55 -28.72 -21.82
CA GLU A 157 -6.81 -28.24 -21.26
C GLU A 157 -6.77 -26.72 -21.07
N ARG A 158 -7.12 -26.00 -22.14
CA ARG A 158 -7.14 -24.53 -22.18
C ARG A 158 -8.50 -23.97 -21.77
N THR A 159 -8.47 -22.98 -20.90
CA THR A 159 -9.58 -22.09 -20.63
C THR A 159 -9.46 -20.82 -21.47
N ASP A 160 -10.60 -20.22 -21.81
CA ASP A 160 -10.67 -18.92 -22.46
C ASP A 160 -10.53 -17.84 -21.37
N LYS A 161 -9.31 -17.32 -21.21
CA LYS A 161 -9.03 -16.25 -20.24
C LYS A 161 -9.55 -14.92 -20.76
N VAL A 162 -10.23 -14.18 -19.89
CA VAL A 162 -10.85 -12.90 -20.25
C VAL A 162 -10.05 -11.76 -19.63
N PHE A 163 -9.98 -11.71 -18.31
CA PHE A 163 -9.23 -10.71 -17.59
C PHE A 163 -8.85 -11.21 -16.19
N LEU A 164 -7.90 -10.52 -15.59
CA LEU A 164 -7.44 -10.74 -14.23
C LEU A 164 -7.54 -9.43 -13.46
N SER A 165 -8.00 -9.51 -12.22
CA SER A 165 -7.98 -8.37 -11.29
C SER A 165 -7.09 -8.68 -10.11
N ILE A 166 -6.18 -7.77 -9.76
CA ILE A 166 -5.31 -7.86 -8.58
C ILE A 166 -5.60 -6.66 -7.68
N ASN A 167 -5.89 -6.92 -6.40
CA ASN A 167 -6.20 -5.90 -5.40
C ASN A 167 -4.97 -5.51 -4.56
N LYS A 168 -5.07 -4.38 -3.84
CA LYS A 168 -4.04 -3.89 -2.87
C LYS A 168 -3.86 -4.80 -1.65
N GLU A 169 -4.79 -5.70 -1.40
CA GLU A 169 -4.61 -6.74 -0.39
C GLU A 169 -4.01 -8.03 -0.98
N PHE A 170 -3.50 -7.98 -2.22
CA PHE A 170 -2.91 -9.10 -2.96
C PHE A 170 -3.82 -10.33 -3.10
N THR A 171 -5.12 -10.11 -3.01
CA THR A 171 -6.12 -11.02 -3.58
C THR A 171 -6.20 -10.78 -5.08
N ALA A 172 -6.25 -11.86 -5.85
CA ALA A 172 -6.43 -11.79 -7.28
C ALA A 172 -7.59 -12.66 -7.73
N THR A 173 -8.30 -12.23 -8.77
CA THR A 173 -9.38 -13.00 -9.38
C THR A 173 -9.17 -13.09 -10.88
N SER A 174 -9.01 -14.31 -11.39
CA SER A 174 -9.00 -14.59 -12.83
C SER A 174 -10.41 -14.92 -13.30
N TYR A 175 -10.81 -14.32 -14.42
CA TYR A 175 -12.10 -14.54 -15.04
C TYR A 175 -11.91 -15.30 -16.34
N GLU A 176 -12.50 -16.49 -16.40
CA GLU A 176 -12.22 -17.46 -17.43
C GLU A 176 -13.51 -18.13 -17.91
N THR A 177 -13.50 -18.68 -19.11
CA THR A 177 -14.59 -19.51 -19.61
C THR A 177 -14.06 -20.90 -19.97
N TYR A 178 -14.80 -21.93 -19.59
CA TYR A 178 -14.52 -23.31 -19.99
C TYR A 178 -15.83 -24.01 -20.31
N GLU A 179 -15.91 -24.64 -21.49
CA GLU A 179 -17.14 -25.28 -22.00
C GLU A 179 -18.41 -24.38 -21.91
N GLY A 180 -18.24 -23.07 -22.09
CA GLY A 180 -19.33 -22.10 -22.02
C GLY A 180 -19.79 -21.73 -20.61
N ILE A 181 -19.10 -22.19 -19.57
CA ILE A 181 -19.32 -21.80 -18.17
C ILE A 181 -18.29 -20.73 -17.80
N ALA A 182 -18.76 -19.62 -17.25
CA ALA A 182 -17.91 -18.57 -16.71
C ALA A 182 -17.43 -18.94 -15.30
N TYR A 183 -16.13 -18.95 -15.10
CA TYR A 183 -15.45 -19.25 -13.85
C TYR A 183 -14.71 -18.04 -13.32
N GLN A 184 -14.65 -17.94 -12.00
CA GLN A 184 -13.81 -17.04 -11.23
C GLN A 184 -12.86 -17.89 -10.40
N LEU A 185 -11.56 -17.69 -10.61
CA LEU A 185 -10.54 -18.33 -9.80
C LEU A 185 -9.98 -17.28 -8.87
N HIS A 186 -10.09 -17.50 -7.57
CA HIS A 186 -9.61 -16.60 -6.53
C HIS A 186 -8.27 -17.07 -6.02
N PHE A 187 -7.33 -16.15 -5.93
CA PHE A 187 -5.96 -16.40 -5.53
C PHE A 187 -5.54 -15.48 -4.38
N LYS A 188 -4.59 -15.97 -3.58
CA LYS A 188 -3.81 -15.16 -2.65
C LYS A 188 -2.35 -15.13 -3.11
N LEU A 189 -1.77 -13.94 -3.28
CA LEU A 189 -0.32 -13.83 -3.53
C LEU A 189 0.45 -14.02 -2.22
N GLN A 190 1.48 -14.84 -2.31
CA GLN A 190 2.40 -15.17 -1.23
C GLN A 190 3.65 -14.28 -1.32
N GLU A 191 4.37 -14.14 -0.20
CA GLU A 191 5.54 -13.26 -0.10
C GLU A 191 6.66 -13.59 -1.09
N ASN A 192 6.75 -14.84 -1.54
CA ASN A 192 7.73 -15.32 -2.51
C ASN A 192 7.30 -15.11 -3.97
N GLY A 193 6.20 -14.39 -4.23
CA GLY A 193 5.67 -14.11 -5.57
C GLY A 193 4.80 -15.23 -6.16
N TYR A 194 4.52 -16.29 -5.40
CA TYR A 194 3.66 -17.40 -5.81
C TYR A 194 2.20 -17.08 -5.51
N LEU A 195 1.27 -17.58 -6.34
CA LEU A 195 -0.16 -17.52 -6.07
C LEU A 195 -0.66 -18.86 -5.53
N GLU A 196 -1.36 -18.78 -4.41
CA GLU A 196 -2.15 -19.88 -3.89
C GLU A 196 -3.57 -19.78 -4.44
N LEU A 197 -4.06 -20.82 -5.11
CA LEU A 197 -5.47 -20.93 -5.47
C LEU A 197 -6.30 -21.15 -4.20
N VAL A 198 -7.23 -20.25 -3.93
CA VAL A 198 -8.10 -20.28 -2.75
C VAL A 198 -9.40 -20.98 -3.09
N THR A 199 -10.10 -20.51 -4.12
CA THR A 199 -11.41 -21.05 -4.53
C THR A 199 -11.63 -20.91 -6.04
N ILE A 200 -12.54 -21.72 -6.57
CA ILE A 200 -13.08 -21.60 -7.93
C ILE A 200 -14.59 -21.51 -7.81
N GLU A 201 -15.18 -20.52 -8.48
CA GLU A 201 -16.62 -20.30 -8.53
C GLU A 201 -17.12 -20.22 -9.99
N PRO A 202 -18.19 -20.93 -10.39
CA PRO A 202 -18.93 -21.94 -9.61
C PRO A 202 -18.11 -23.22 -9.39
N ASN A 203 -18.69 -24.21 -8.69
CA ASN A 203 -18.03 -25.48 -8.34
C ASN A 203 -17.21 -26.07 -9.51
N PRO A 204 -15.91 -26.37 -9.34
CA PRO A 204 -15.01 -26.77 -10.42
C PRO A 204 -15.15 -28.22 -10.91
N ASP A 205 -16.29 -28.89 -10.73
CA ASP A 205 -16.46 -30.32 -11.11
C ASP A 205 -16.08 -30.62 -12.58
N ASN A 206 -16.20 -29.61 -13.45
CA ASN A 206 -15.82 -29.69 -14.87
C ASN A 206 -14.61 -28.80 -15.23
N TYR A 207 -13.98 -28.13 -14.27
CA TYR A 207 -12.90 -27.19 -14.56
C TYR A 207 -11.55 -27.93 -14.67
N PRO A 208 -10.72 -27.61 -15.68
CA PRO A 208 -9.50 -28.36 -16.01
C PRO A 208 -8.29 -28.16 -15.06
N VAL A 209 -8.51 -27.91 -13.76
CA VAL A 209 -7.38 -27.76 -12.83
C VAL A 209 -6.80 -29.12 -12.48
N TYR A 210 -5.53 -29.28 -12.82
CA TYR A 210 -4.68 -30.33 -12.26
C TYR A 210 -4.40 -30.01 -10.78
N GLN A 211 -5.25 -30.52 -9.87
CA GLN A 211 -5.25 -30.23 -8.42
C GLN A 211 -3.96 -30.63 -7.67
N THR A 212 -2.92 -31.12 -8.34
CA THR A 212 -1.73 -31.68 -7.70
C THR A 212 -0.55 -30.72 -7.56
N ASN A 213 -0.63 -29.49 -8.08
CA ASN A 213 0.48 -28.54 -7.98
C ASN A 213 0.01 -27.12 -7.64
N SER A 214 -0.17 -26.87 -6.33
CA SER A 214 -0.51 -25.56 -5.77
C SER A 214 0.63 -24.53 -5.86
N GLU A 215 1.83 -24.94 -6.26
CA GLU A 215 3.04 -24.11 -6.36
C GLU A 215 3.35 -23.67 -7.80
N GLY A 216 2.48 -23.98 -8.78
CA GLY A 216 2.75 -23.75 -10.20
C GLY A 216 2.49 -22.33 -10.71
N LEU A 217 1.91 -21.45 -9.89
CA LEU A 217 1.51 -20.11 -10.31
C LEU A 217 2.47 -19.08 -9.74
N VAL A 218 3.24 -18.43 -10.60
CA VAL A 218 4.15 -17.32 -10.24
C VAL A 218 3.72 -16.08 -11.00
N VAL A 219 3.68 -14.94 -10.32
CA VAL A 219 3.39 -13.63 -10.94
C VAL A 219 4.69 -12.90 -11.18
N GLN A 220 4.90 -12.48 -12.43
CA GLN A 220 6.01 -11.62 -12.80
C GLN A 220 5.52 -10.53 -13.74
N ILE A 221 5.86 -9.27 -13.45
CA ILE A 221 5.85 -8.21 -14.47
C ILE A 221 7.25 -8.15 -15.04
N ASP A 222 7.36 -8.33 -16.35
CA ASP A 222 8.62 -8.15 -17.03
C ASP A 222 8.82 -6.68 -17.43
N GLN A 223 10.02 -6.31 -17.86
CA GLN A 223 10.41 -4.94 -18.20
C GLN A 223 9.61 -4.35 -19.37
N ASP A 224 8.87 -5.18 -20.12
CA ASP A 224 7.99 -4.77 -21.20
C ASP A 224 6.62 -4.24 -20.72
N GLY A 225 6.36 -4.26 -19.41
CA GLY A 225 5.10 -3.82 -18.82
C GLY A 225 3.95 -4.82 -18.96
N LEU A 226 4.26 -6.05 -19.41
CA LEU A 226 3.31 -7.15 -19.46
C LEU A 226 3.36 -7.96 -18.17
N LEU A 227 2.22 -8.56 -17.84
CA LEU A 227 2.05 -9.39 -16.68
C LEU A 227 1.98 -10.86 -17.10
N TYR A 228 2.91 -11.65 -16.58
CA TYR A 228 3.08 -13.06 -16.90
C TYR A 228 2.64 -13.96 -15.75
N PHE A 229 1.94 -15.03 -16.10
CA PHE A 229 1.53 -16.11 -15.20
C PHE A 229 1.89 -17.46 -15.79
N SER A 230 2.64 -18.29 -15.09
CA SER A 230 2.60 -19.72 -15.41
C SER A 230 1.28 -20.30 -14.91
N ASN A 231 0.51 -20.96 -15.78
CA ASN A 231 -0.74 -21.63 -15.40
C ASN A 231 -0.49 -23.09 -14.96
N TYR A 232 -1.55 -23.80 -14.60
CA TYR A 232 -1.49 -25.19 -14.15
C TYR A 232 -1.05 -26.21 -15.21
N SER A 233 -1.14 -25.86 -16.51
CA SER A 233 -0.59 -26.69 -17.59
C SER A 233 0.91 -26.45 -17.82
N GLY A 234 1.51 -25.47 -17.11
CA GLY A 234 2.89 -25.03 -17.30
C GLY A 234 3.07 -24.05 -18.47
N ASP A 235 1.97 -23.51 -18.99
CA ASP A 235 1.98 -22.48 -20.04
C ASP A 235 2.08 -21.08 -19.42
N ASN A 236 2.84 -20.20 -20.06
CA ASN A 236 2.85 -18.79 -19.67
C ASN A 236 1.66 -18.07 -20.31
N VAL A 237 0.83 -17.48 -19.48
CA VAL A 237 -0.28 -16.59 -19.81
C VAL A 237 0.21 -15.16 -19.71
N VAL A 238 -0.01 -14.38 -20.75
CA VAL A 238 0.40 -12.98 -20.82
C VAL A 238 -0.83 -12.09 -20.75
N TYR A 239 -0.73 -11.04 -19.96
CA TYR A 239 -1.74 -10.00 -19.83
C TYR A 239 -1.15 -8.63 -20.06
N VAL A 240 -2.01 -7.70 -20.49
CA VAL A 240 -1.68 -6.29 -20.69
C VAL A 240 -2.54 -5.43 -19.75
N GLY A 241 -1.92 -4.44 -19.12
CA GLY A 241 -2.61 -3.50 -18.24
C GLY A 241 -3.61 -2.63 -19.03
N ASN A 242 -4.77 -2.36 -18.42
CA ASN A 242 -5.78 -1.46 -18.97
C ASN A 242 -5.57 0.00 -18.52
#